data_AF-A0A1C7N0Q2-F1
#
_entry.id   AF-A0A1C7N0Q2-F1
#
_cell.length_a   1.000
_cell.length_b   1.000
_cell.length_c   1.000
_cell.angle_alpha   90.00
_cell.angle_beta   90.00
_cell.angle_gamma   90.00
#
_symmetry.space_group_name_H-M   'P 1'
#
loop_
_entity.id
_entity.type
_entity.pdbx_description
1 polymer ?
#
loop_
_entity_poly.entity_id
_entity_poly.type
_entity_poly.pdbx_seq_one_letter_code
_entity_poly.pdbx_strand_id
1 'polypeptide(L)'
;MTSNHKVITSSRQVIGLLPYSIKRVILGRTFYFPLFISRRVLFFLTQPLASERRWIHKVIREDWKGVWITPHAKNATEAEKQATELDRIILYIHGGGFSLGYSTMYMSFFQQLIKSLHTQFKLSTAILSVEYSLCPEHRWPTACHECVNAYRYLVHEVGISPSKIVVIGDSAGGNLALTTLLSIRDLKRERQEKKEKDLPPLPLPSKVALLSPWVDLSLRQYPKRPDCILPDLIEMYVRNYVVDMTEASLKHPLVSPTYASLDQLDSTQWLICYGQHEILGPSIESFIDKVKGHKYDVTVSECDGEGHASFVHTMMSSSPVAYERDVRVLVNWISNL
;
A
#
# COMPACT_ATOMS: atom_id res chain seq x y z
N MET A 1 18.69 -3.44 25.54
CA MET A 1 18.54 -3.63 24.07
C MET A 1 19.49 -4.75 23.64
N THR A 2 18.98 -5.83 23.03
CA THR A 2 19.80 -6.98 22.64
C THR A 2 20.80 -6.61 21.54
N SER A 3 21.96 -7.30 21.49
CA SER A 3 23.03 -7.06 20.50
C SER A 3 22.50 -6.96 19.05
N ASN A 4 21.56 -7.84 18.69
CA ASN A 4 20.96 -7.88 17.36
C ASN A 4 20.17 -6.61 16.98
N HIS A 5 19.53 -5.91 17.93
CA HIS A 5 18.77 -4.70 17.63
C HIS A 5 19.68 -3.51 17.27
N LYS A 6 20.84 -3.42 17.92
CA LYS A 6 21.84 -2.41 17.57
C LYS A 6 22.35 -2.64 16.15
N VAL A 7 22.65 -3.89 15.80
CA VAL A 7 23.07 -4.26 14.44
C VAL A 7 22.03 -3.85 13.40
N ILE A 8 20.76 -4.23 13.58
CA ILE A 8 19.68 -3.90 12.63
C ILE A 8 19.55 -2.37 12.46
N THR A 9 19.54 -1.63 13.57
CA THR A 9 19.40 -0.17 13.54
C THR A 9 20.56 0.48 12.80
N SER A 10 21.79 0.09 13.13
CA SER A 10 22.99 0.58 12.45
C SER A 10 22.99 0.21 10.96
N SER A 11 22.61 -1.01 10.60
CA SER A 11 22.50 -1.43 9.20
C SER A 11 21.50 -0.58 8.42
N ARG A 12 20.31 -0.32 8.97
CA ARG A 12 19.31 0.57 8.34
C ARG A 12 19.85 1.97 8.11
N GLN A 13 20.50 2.55 9.12
CA GLN A 13 21.07 3.90 9.03
C GLN A 13 22.16 3.97 7.97
N VAL A 14 23.09 3.02 7.98
CA VAL A 14 24.18 2.96 6.99
C VAL A 14 23.62 2.82 5.58
N ILE A 15 22.68 1.89 5.35
CA ILE A 15 22.07 1.70 4.03
C ILE A 15 21.31 2.95 3.60
N GLY A 16 20.54 3.58 4.49
CA GLY A 16 19.76 4.78 4.17
C GLY A 16 20.61 5.98 3.72
N LEU A 17 21.84 6.09 4.25
CA LEU A 17 22.80 7.16 3.93
C LEU A 17 23.60 6.91 2.65
N LEU A 18 23.56 5.71 2.08
CA LEU A 18 24.25 5.45 0.81
C LEU A 18 23.61 6.26 -0.32
N PRO A 19 24.42 6.74 -1.31
CA PRO A 19 23.90 7.31 -2.55
C PRO A 19 22.88 6.38 -3.22
N TYR A 20 21.81 6.94 -3.78
CA TYR A 20 20.77 6.16 -4.45
C TYR A 20 21.29 5.27 -5.58
N SER A 21 22.31 5.75 -6.30
CA SER A 21 22.99 4.98 -7.35
C SER A 21 23.54 3.64 -6.87
N ILE A 22 23.92 3.54 -5.59
CA ILE A 22 24.38 2.31 -4.94
C ILE A 22 23.17 1.55 -4.37
N LYS A 23 22.27 2.23 -3.66
CA LYS A 23 21.09 1.61 -3.03
C LYS A 23 20.24 0.83 -4.04
N ARG A 24 19.94 1.44 -5.20
CA ARG A 24 19.12 0.81 -6.24
C ARG A 24 19.72 -0.48 -6.79
N VAL A 25 21.05 -0.56 -6.88
CA VAL A 25 21.75 -1.77 -7.33
C VAL A 25 21.67 -2.87 -6.27
N ILE A 26 21.90 -2.53 -5.00
CA ILE A 26 21.79 -3.48 -3.88
C ILE A 26 20.36 -4.02 -3.78
N LEU A 27 19.36 -3.13 -3.80
CA LEU A 27 17.94 -3.50 -3.73
C LEU A 27 17.54 -4.38 -4.91
N GLY A 28 17.81 -3.93 -6.14
CA GLY A 28 17.49 -4.69 -7.35
C GLY A 28 18.08 -6.09 -7.30
N ARG A 29 19.38 -6.24 -6.96
CA ARG A 29 20.03 -7.56 -6.83
C ARG A 29 19.45 -8.42 -5.72
N THR A 30 19.07 -7.83 -4.59
CA THR A 30 18.45 -8.57 -3.47
C THR A 30 17.13 -9.20 -3.88
N PHE A 31 16.33 -8.52 -4.70
CA PHE A 31 15.05 -9.04 -5.18
C PHE A 31 15.17 -10.21 -6.17
N TYR A 32 16.34 -10.44 -6.77
CA TYR A 32 16.62 -11.61 -7.63
C TYR A 32 16.96 -12.89 -6.86
N PHE A 33 17.19 -12.82 -5.55
CA PHE A 33 17.44 -14.03 -4.77
C PHE A 33 16.20 -14.94 -4.77
N PRO A 34 16.37 -16.27 -4.57
CA PRO A 34 15.25 -17.17 -4.31
C PRO A 34 14.30 -16.57 -3.28
N LEU A 35 12.98 -16.68 -3.53
CA LEU A 35 11.98 -15.90 -2.80
C LEU A 35 12.08 -16.03 -1.27
N PHE A 36 12.38 -17.23 -0.76
CA PHE A 36 12.58 -17.46 0.68
C PHE A 36 13.76 -16.68 1.26
N ILE A 37 14.84 -16.47 0.49
CA ILE A 37 15.99 -15.65 0.89
C ILE A 37 15.59 -14.19 0.87
N SER A 38 14.96 -13.72 -0.22
CA SER A 38 14.49 -12.33 -0.34
C SER A 38 13.56 -11.94 0.81
N ARG A 39 12.60 -12.82 1.18
CA ARG A 39 11.71 -12.63 2.34
C ARG A 39 12.50 -12.52 3.66
N ARG A 40 13.51 -13.36 3.89
CA ARG A 40 14.34 -13.32 5.11
C ARG A 40 15.21 -12.07 5.19
N VAL A 41 15.83 -11.66 4.09
CA VAL A 41 16.64 -10.43 4.02
C VAL A 41 15.76 -9.22 4.28
N LEU A 42 14.60 -9.15 3.61
CA LEU A 42 13.64 -8.07 3.81
C LEU A 42 13.18 -8.03 5.27
N PHE A 43 12.76 -9.16 5.85
CA PHE A 43 12.37 -9.23 7.26
C PHE A 43 13.50 -8.77 8.19
N PHE A 44 14.74 -9.22 7.98
CA PHE A 44 15.87 -8.77 8.79
C PHE A 44 16.02 -7.24 8.77
N LEU A 45 15.92 -6.65 7.57
CA LEU A 45 16.07 -5.22 7.36
C LEU A 45 14.88 -4.39 7.83
N THR A 46 13.66 -4.94 7.92
CA THR A 46 12.45 -4.15 8.20
C THR A 46 11.68 -4.57 9.46
N GLN A 47 12.09 -5.63 10.16
CA GLN A 47 11.37 -6.13 11.35
C GLN A 47 11.18 -5.05 12.44
N PRO A 48 10.06 -5.05 13.17
CA PRO A 48 9.83 -4.06 14.21
C PRO A 48 10.92 -4.07 15.28
N LEU A 49 11.42 -2.88 15.61
CA LEU A 49 12.28 -2.65 16.76
C LEU A 49 11.52 -2.89 18.06
N ALA A 50 12.22 -3.21 19.15
CA ALA A 50 11.62 -3.40 20.46
C ALA A 50 10.71 -2.24 20.91
N SER A 51 11.08 -1.00 20.59
CA SER A 51 10.29 0.22 20.88
C SER A 51 9.01 0.33 20.05
N GLU A 52 8.95 -0.34 18.90
CA GLU A 52 7.83 -0.34 17.97
C GLU A 52 6.81 -1.44 18.32
N ARG A 53 7.22 -2.50 19.01
CA ARG A 53 6.34 -3.64 19.37
C ARG A 53 5.11 -3.23 20.16
N ARG A 54 5.21 -2.20 21.01
CA ARG A 54 4.07 -1.69 21.80
C ARG A 54 2.97 -1.06 20.94
N TRP A 55 3.26 -0.74 19.68
CA TRP A 55 2.29 -0.15 18.76
C TRP A 55 1.48 -1.21 18.01
N ILE A 56 1.91 -2.47 18.04
CA ILE A 56 1.48 -3.53 17.13
C ILE A 56 0.46 -4.41 17.83
N HIS A 57 -0.78 -4.41 17.32
CA HIS A 57 -1.86 -5.24 17.86
C HIS A 57 -2.49 -6.07 16.74
N LYS A 58 -2.19 -7.38 16.74
CA LYS A 58 -2.62 -8.29 15.67
C LYS A 58 -4.13 -8.54 15.70
N VAL A 59 -4.72 -8.58 14.53
CA VAL A 59 -6.10 -9.01 14.28
C VAL A 59 -6.04 -10.21 13.35
N ILE A 60 -6.69 -11.30 13.78
CA ILE A 60 -6.81 -12.53 12.99
C ILE A 60 -8.29 -12.82 12.87
N ARG A 61 -8.76 -12.95 11.63
CA ARG A 61 -10.08 -13.47 11.27
C ARG A 61 -9.86 -14.70 10.39
N GLU A 62 -10.95 -15.42 10.09
CA GLU A 62 -10.90 -16.61 9.24
C GLU A 62 -10.38 -16.26 7.83
N ASP A 63 -10.92 -15.20 7.23
CA ASP A 63 -10.70 -14.87 5.82
C ASP A 63 -9.72 -13.72 5.57
N TRP A 64 -9.10 -13.14 6.61
CA TRP A 64 -8.08 -12.11 6.47
C TRP A 64 -7.31 -11.89 7.79
N LYS A 65 -6.15 -11.24 7.70
CA LYS A 65 -5.29 -10.89 8.85
C LYS A 65 -4.77 -9.46 8.71
N GLY A 66 -4.44 -8.85 9.84
CA GLY A 66 -3.82 -7.53 9.85
C GLY A 66 -3.30 -7.12 11.22
N VAL A 67 -2.84 -5.88 11.30
CA VAL A 67 -2.26 -5.30 12.50
C VAL A 67 -2.79 -3.88 12.67
N TRP A 68 -3.38 -3.61 13.82
CA TRP A 68 -3.57 -2.25 14.31
C TRP A 68 -2.24 -1.66 14.77
N ILE A 69 -1.94 -0.47 14.29
CA ILE A 69 -0.74 0.30 14.60
C ILE A 69 -1.18 1.61 15.25
N THR A 70 -1.02 1.66 16.58
CA THR A 70 -1.46 2.80 17.40
C THR A 70 -0.59 2.91 18.68
N PRO A 71 -0.25 4.12 19.17
CA PRO A 71 0.57 4.27 20.35
C PRO A 71 -0.14 4.00 21.69
N HIS A 72 -1.47 3.97 21.71
CA HIS A 72 -2.26 4.13 22.94
C HIS A 72 -3.16 2.94 23.31
N ALA A 73 -3.02 1.79 22.64
CA ALA A 73 -3.76 0.58 22.97
C ALA A 73 -2.88 -0.47 23.66
N LYS A 74 -3.47 -1.31 24.51
CA LYS A 74 -2.79 -2.47 25.12
C LYS A 74 -2.96 -3.73 24.29
N ASN A 75 -4.05 -3.84 23.53
CA ASN A 75 -4.39 -4.98 22.69
C ASN A 75 -5.30 -4.56 21.53
N ALA A 76 -5.64 -5.51 20.65
CA ALA A 76 -6.42 -5.25 19.45
C ALA A 76 -7.85 -4.78 19.75
N THR A 77 -8.51 -5.37 20.76
CA THR A 77 -9.87 -4.96 21.17
C THR A 77 -9.91 -3.53 21.69
N GLU A 78 -8.89 -3.11 22.42
CA GLU A 78 -8.77 -1.72 22.84
C GLU A 78 -8.48 -0.79 21.66
N ALA A 79 -7.65 -1.22 20.71
CA ALA A 79 -7.39 -0.46 19.48
C ALA A 79 -8.67 -0.27 18.65
N GLU A 80 -9.47 -1.32 18.48
CA GLU A 80 -10.79 -1.29 17.82
C GLU A 80 -11.73 -0.29 18.49
N LYS A 81 -11.84 -0.34 19.83
CA LYS A 81 -12.70 0.59 20.58
C LYS A 81 -12.23 2.03 20.48
N GLN A 82 -10.93 2.28 20.51
CA GLN A 82 -10.39 3.63 20.37
C GLN A 82 -10.56 4.17 18.94
N ALA A 83 -10.50 3.29 17.93
CA ALA A 83 -10.54 3.65 16.52
C ALA A 83 -11.83 4.40 16.11
N THR A 84 -12.97 4.11 16.74
CA THR A 84 -14.26 4.78 16.42
C THR A 84 -14.23 6.28 16.70
N GLU A 85 -13.46 6.68 17.71
CA GLU A 85 -13.32 8.06 18.16
C GLU A 85 -12.23 8.84 17.40
N LEU A 86 -11.41 8.16 16.59
CA LEU A 86 -10.32 8.82 15.86
C LEU A 86 -10.83 9.65 14.69
N ASP A 87 -10.05 10.64 14.28
CA ASP A 87 -10.36 11.52 13.14
C ASP A 87 -10.12 10.81 11.80
N ARG A 88 -9.12 9.93 11.75
CA ARG A 88 -8.73 9.16 10.56
C ARG A 88 -8.34 7.73 10.92
N ILE A 89 -8.76 6.80 10.07
CA ILE A 89 -8.28 5.42 10.05
C ILE A 89 -7.65 5.17 8.69
N ILE A 90 -6.38 4.77 8.69
CA ILE A 90 -5.68 4.41 7.47
C ILE A 90 -5.73 2.89 7.31
N LEU A 91 -6.33 2.40 6.23
CA LEU A 91 -6.16 1.02 5.78
C LEU A 91 -4.93 0.97 4.88
N TYR A 92 -3.83 0.41 5.37
CA TYR A 92 -2.57 0.33 4.62
C TYR A 92 -2.38 -1.04 4.00
N ILE A 93 -2.02 -1.08 2.71
CA ILE A 93 -1.76 -2.31 1.95
C ILE A 93 -0.35 -2.21 1.37
N HIS A 94 0.56 -3.07 1.84
CA HIS A 94 1.97 -2.98 1.49
C HIS A 94 2.27 -3.44 0.07
N GLY A 95 3.37 -2.94 -0.51
CA GLY A 95 3.94 -3.42 -1.76
C GLY A 95 4.78 -4.68 -1.61
N GLY A 96 5.60 -4.97 -2.63
CA GLY A 96 6.44 -6.17 -2.67
C GLY A 96 6.06 -7.18 -3.76
N GLY A 97 5.43 -6.72 -4.85
CA GLY A 97 5.12 -7.56 -6.00
C GLY A 97 4.21 -8.74 -5.68
N PHE A 98 3.30 -8.58 -4.71
CA PHE A 98 2.42 -9.64 -4.16
C PHE A 98 3.13 -10.83 -3.50
N SER A 99 4.45 -10.92 -3.60
CA SER A 99 5.25 -12.07 -3.13
C SER A 99 6.14 -11.75 -1.93
N LEU A 100 6.37 -10.47 -1.65
CA LEU A 100 7.17 -9.98 -0.55
C LEU A 100 6.33 -9.12 0.38
N GLY A 101 6.79 -9.03 1.62
CA GLY A 101 6.30 -8.10 2.61
C GLY A 101 5.42 -8.69 3.69
N TYR A 102 4.99 -7.81 4.58
CA TYR A 102 4.18 -8.12 5.76
C TYR A 102 3.67 -6.81 6.37
N SER A 103 2.62 -6.88 7.19
CA SER A 103 1.86 -5.73 7.71
C SER A 103 2.69 -4.75 8.55
N THR A 104 3.85 -5.14 9.04
CA THR A 104 4.72 -4.30 9.90
C THR A 104 6.02 -3.91 9.22
N MET A 105 6.14 -4.07 7.91
CA MET A 105 7.35 -3.70 7.15
C MET A 105 7.71 -2.21 7.29
N TYR A 106 6.71 -1.33 7.32
CA TYR A 106 6.91 0.12 7.25
C TYR A 106 6.70 0.84 8.59
N MET A 107 7.07 0.21 9.72
CA MET A 107 6.83 0.77 11.06
C MET A 107 7.33 2.21 11.25
N SER A 108 8.51 2.54 10.73
CA SER A 108 9.05 3.91 10.86
C SER A 108 8.21 4.93 10.08
N PHE A 109 7.75 4.58 8.87
CA PHE A 109 6.84 5.40 8.08
C PHE A 109 5.47 5.53 8.76
N PHE A 110 4.91 4.43 9.29
CA PHE A 110 3.65 4.44 10.02
C PHE A 110 3.68 5.36 11.25
N GLN A 111 4.74 5.26 12.06
CA GLN A 111 4.91 6.13 13.23
C GLN A 111 5.08 7.59 12.83
N GLN A 112 5.84 7.87 11.77
CA GLN A 112 6.01 9.22 11.26
C GLN A 112 4.71 9.81 10.75
N LEU A 113 3.91 9.04 10.02
CA LEU A 113 2.63 9.46 9.48
C LEU A 113 1.66 9.83 10.62
N ILE A 114 1.46 8.93 11.59
CA ILE A 114 0.61 9.16 12.77
C ILE A 114 1.08 10.39 13.55
N LYS A 115 2.39 10.48 13.83
CA LYS A 115 2.95 11.61 14.58
C LYS A 115 2.80 12.93 13.83
N SER A 116 3.05 12.95 12.53
CA SER A 116 2.99 14.18 11.72
C SER A 116 1.57 14.70 11.61
N LEU A 117 0.58 13.82 11.39
CA LEU A 117 -0.84 14.19 11.40
C LEU A 117 -1.26 14.77 12.75
N HIS A 118 -0.80 14.18 13.84
CA HIS A 118 -1.10 14.69 15.18
C HIS A 118 -0.39 16.02 15.49
N THR A 119 0.91 16.13 15.24
CA THR A 119 1.68 17.31 15.63
C THR A 119 1.36 18.52 14.77
N GLN A 120 1.17 18.33 13.46
CA GLN A 120 0.94 19.41 12.49
C GLN A 120 -0.54 19.80 12.38
N PHE A 121 -1.46 18.83 12.47
CA PHE A 121 -2.90 19.05 12.20
C PHE A 121 -3.83 18.69 13.36
N LYS A 122 -3.29 18.22 14.51
CA LYS A 122 -4.07 17.76 15.67
C LYS A 122 -5.03 16.61 15.36
N LEU A 123 -4.78 15.88 14.27
CA LEU A 123 -5.57 14.71 13.89
C LEU A 123 -5.10 13.49 14.66
N SER A 124 -6.05 12.84 15.33
CA SER A 124 -5.87 11.53 15.92
C SER A 124 -6.00 10.46 14.82
N THR A 125 -5.04 9.55 14.73
CA THR A 125 -4.95 8.60 13.62
C THR A 125 -4.39 7.26 14.08
N ALA A 126 -4.95 6.18 13.55
CA ALA A 126 -4.40 4.84 13.64
C ALA A 126 -4.35 4.21 12.25
N ILE A 127 -3.52 3.17 12.12
CA ILE A 127 -3.37 2.43 10.87
C ILE A 127 -3.79 0.98 11.11
N LEU A 128 -4.68 0.45 10.28
CA LEU A 128 -4.88 -0.99 10.10
C LEU A 128 -4.06 -1.42 8.88
N SER A 129 -2.96 -2.12 9.11
CA SER A 129 -2.09 -2.63 8.04
C SER A 129 -2.46 -4.07 7.72
N VAL A 130 -2.78 -4.36 6.46
CA VAL A 130 -3.26 -5.68 6.02
C VAL A 130 -2.08 -6.65 5.91
N GLU A 131 -2.24 -7.86 6.45
CA GLU A 131 -1.32 -8.98 6.32
C GLU A 131 -1.91 -9.96 5.29
N TYR A 132 -1.92 -9.53 4.02
CA TYR A 132 -2.49 -10.32 2.94
C TYR A 132 -1.58 -11.51 2.58
N SER A 133 -2.20 -12.57 2.09
CA SER A 133 -1.54 -13.80 1.69
C SER A 133 -0.68 -13.59 0.44
N LEU A 134 0.58 -14.04 0.52
CA LEU A 134 1.56 -13.80 -0.53
C LEU A 134 1.56 -14.90 -1.59
N CYS A 135 1.96 -14.51 -2.79
CA CYS A 135 2.24 -15.42 -3.90
C CYS A 135 3.67 -15.99 -3.82
N PRO A 136 3.91 -17.20 -4.35
CA PRO A 136 3.00 -18.03 -5.14
C PRO A 136 2.09 -18.96 -4.32
N GLU A 137 2.18 -18.94 -2.99
CA GLU A 137 1.39 -19.82 -2.11
C GLU A 137 -0.10 -19.54 -2.23
N HIS A 138 -0.47 -18.27 -2.29
CA HIS A 138 -1.84 -17.81 -2.48
C HIS A 138 -1.88 -16.81 -3.63
N ARG A 139 -2.38 -17.27 -4.79
CA ARG A 139 -2.41 -16.49 -6.03
C ARG A 139 -3.65 -15.60 -6.12
N TRP A 140 -3.71 -14.74 -7.14
CA TRP A 140 -4.93 -14.00 -7.45
C TRP A 140 -6.13 -14.96 -7.56
N PRO A 141 -7.30 -14.64 -6.95
CA PRO A 141 -7.70 -13.37 -6.34
C PRO A 141 -7.56 -13.26 -4.81
N THR A 142 -6.82 -14.16 -4.12
CA THR A 142 -6.85 -14.24 -2.63
C THR A 142 -6.57 -12.91 -1.93
N ALA A 143 -5.46 -12.24 -2.25
CA ALA A 143 -5.10 -10.96 -1.61
C ALA A 143 -6.14 -9.85 -1.85
N CYS A 144 -6.83 -9.85 -3.01
CA CYS A 144 -7.89 -8.89 -3.31
C CYS A 144 -9.08 -9.10 -2.36
N HIS A 145 -9.49 -10.35 -2.14
CA HIS A 145 -10.58 -10.67 -1.20
C HIS A 145 -10.22 -10.31 0.24
N GLU A 146 -8.99 -10.60 0.67
CA GLU A 146 -8.52 -10.26 2.02
C GLU A 146 -8.51 -8.74 2.27
N CYS A 147 -8.14 -7.93 1.28
CA CYS A 147 -8.17 -6.47 1.38
C CYS A 147 -9.60 -5.92 1.48
N VAL A 148 -10.54 -6.47 0.70
CA VAL A 148 -11.97 -6.14 0.79
C VAL A 148 -12.53 -6.54 2.17
N ASN A 149 -12.13 -7.71 2.68
CA ASN A 149 -12.55 -8.18 4.00
C ASN A 149 -11.99 -7.30 5.14
N ALA A 150 -10.74 -6.84 5.03
CA ALA A 150 -10.17 -5.88 5.96
C ALA A 150 -10.94 -4.54 5.97
N TYR A 151 -11.31 -4.03 4.79
CA TYR A 151 -12.14 -2.83 4.69
C TYR A 151 -13.56 -3.06 5.25
N ARG A 152 -14.17 -4.19 4.94
CA ARG A 152 -15.48 -4.59 5.48
C ARG A 152 -15.47 -4.67 7.00
N TYR A 153 -14.40 -5.22 7.58
CA TYR A 153 -14.20 -5.28 9.02
C TYR A 153 -14.19 -3.87 9.65
N LEU A 154 -13.47 -2.92 9.06
CA LEU A 154 -13.46 -1.54 9.55
C LEU A 154 -14.87 -0.94 9.58
N VAL A 155 -15.64 -1.11 8.50
CA VAL A 155 -16.95 -0.48 8.35
C VAL A 155 -18.04 -1.19 9.18
N HIS A 156 -18.08 -2.52 9.19
CA HIS A 156 -19.20 -3.28 9.75
C HIS A 156 -18.93 -3.90 11.11
N GLU A 157 -17.72 -4.38 11.39
CA GLU A 157 -17.39 -4.98 12.69
C GLU A 157 -16.93 -3.93 13.69
N VAL A 158 -16.04 -3.01 13.28
CA VAL A 158 -15.53 -1.94 14.15
C VAL A 158 -16.47 -0.74 14.17
N GLY A 159 -17.24 -0.50 13.11
CA GLY A 159 -18.18 0.61 13.02
C GLY A 159 -17.55 1.95 12.65
N ILE A 160 -16.42 1.92 11.92
CA ILE A 160 -15.76 3.13 11.43
C ILE A 160 -16.57 3.75 10.29
N SER A 161 -16.91 5.03 10.41
CA SER A 161 -17.52 5.78 9.32
C SER A 161 -16.59 5.77 8.08
N PRO A 162 -17.07 5.39 6.89
CA PRO A 162 -16.27 5.43 5.65
C PRO A 162 -15.66 6.80 5.36
N SER A 163 -16.29 7.88 5.84
CA SER A 163 -15.76 9.26 5.72
C SER A 163 -14.43 9.48 6.46
N LYS A 164 -14.11 8.64 7.46
CA LYS A 164 -12.86 8.67 8.22
C LYS A 164 -11.78 7.76 7.63
N ILE A 165 -12.13 6.89 6.68
CA ILE A 165 -11.21 5.85 6.17
C ILE A 165 -10.42 6.38 4.98
N VAL A 166 -9.10 6.27 5.08
CA VAL A 166 -8.15 6.50 3.99
C VAL A 166 -7.53 5.16 3.60
N VAL A 167 -7.71 4.73 2.36
CA VAL A 167 -7.02 3.54 1.85
C VAL A 167 -5.69 3.97 1.23
N ILE A 168 -4.59 3.36 1.64
CA ILE A 168 -3.26 3.67 1.12
C ILE A 168 -2.60 2.36 0.69
N GLY A 169 -1.99 2.35 -0.49
CA GLY A 169 -1.16 1.22 -0.86
C GLY A 169 -0.02 1.61 -1.78
N ASP A 170 1.09 0.88 -1.66
CA ASP A 170 2.29 1.10 -2.45
C ASP A 170 2.56 -0.01 -3.45
N SER A 171 3.02 0.29 -4.67
CA SER A 171 3.38 -0.72 -5.67
C SER A 171 2.23 -1.72 -5.93
N ALA A 172 2.47 -3.02 -5.70
CA ALA A 172 1.44 -4.07 -5.69
C ALA A 172 0.32 -3.82 -4.65
N GLY A 173 0.63 -3.20 -3.52
CA GLY A 173 -0.37 -2.75 -2.56
C GLY A 173 -1.20 -1.58 -3.08
N GLY A 174 -0.64 -0.73 -3.95
CA GLY A 174 -1.38 0.29 -4.69
C GLY A 174 -2.36 -0.32 -5.70
N ASN A 175 -1.97 -1.42 -6.34
CA ASN A 175 -2.89 -2.25 -7.12
C ASN A 175 -4.03 -2.78 -6.25
N LEU A 176 -3.71 -3.42 -5.11
CA LEU A 176 -4.72 -3.96 -4.18
C LEU A 176 -5.63 -2.90 -3.57
N ALA A 177 -5.12 -1.70 -3.29
CA ALA A 177 -5.92 -0.56 -2.86
C ALA A 177 -6.96 -0.19 -3.92
N LEU A 178 -6.54 -0.07 -5.17
CA LEU A 178 -7.42 0.23 -6.29
C LEU A 178 -8.43 -0.90 -6.56
N THR A 179 -8.00 -2.16 -6.56
CA THR A 179 -8.90 -3.30 -6.77
C THR A 179 -9.87 -3.51 -5.61
N THR A 180 -9.53 -3.05 -4.40
CA THR A 180 -10.46 -2.96 -3.26
C THR A 180 -11.59 -1.97 -3.56
N LEU A 181 -11.27 -0.77 -4.04
CA LEU A 181 -12.30 0.21 -4.46
C LEU A 181 -13.18 -0.33 -5.59
N LEU A 182 -12.57 -0.96 -6.61
CA LEU A 182 -13.30 -1.56 -7.73
C LEU A 182 -14.25 -2.66 -7.24
N SER A 183 -13.78 -3.54 -6.35
CA SER A 183 -14.59 -4.61 -5.76
C SER A 183 -15.76 -4.05 -4.94
N ILE A 184 -15.54 -3.00 -4.14
CA ILE A 184 -16.60 -2.34 -3.36
C ILE A 184 -17.67 -1.75 -4.28
N ARG A 185 -17.26 -1.10 -5.37
CA ARG A 185 -18.19 -0.59 -6.39
C ARG A 185 -18.96 -1.72 -7.06
N ASP A 186 -18.29 -2.79 -7.45
CA ASP A 186 -18.95 -3.91 -8.14
C ASP A 186 -19.96 -4.59 -7.23
N LEU A 187 -19.66 -4.77 -5.94
CA LEU A 187 -20.62 -5.20 -4.92
C LEU A 187 -21.84 -4.25 -4.81
N LYS A 188 -21.64 -2.93 -4.91
CA LYS A 188 -22.75 -1.96 -4.95
C LYS A 188 -23.61 -2.15 -6.19
N ARG A 189 -23.02 -2.37 -7.37
CA ARG A 189 -23.74 -2.61 -8.64
C ARG A 189 -24.55 -3.90 -8.57
N GLU A 190 -23.91 -4.99 -8.16
CA GLU A 190 -24.58 -6.29 -8.01
C GLU A 190 -25.78 -6.20 -7.06
N ARG A 191 -25.63 -5.48 -5.94
CA ARG A 191 -26.74 -5.25 -4.99
C ARG A 191 -27.90 -4.47 -5.63
N GLN A 192 -27.59 -3.45 -6.43
CA GLN A 192 -28.59 -2.65 -7.15
C GLN A 192 -29.32 -3.49 -8.20
N GLU A 193 -28.61 -4.35 -8.92
CA GLU A 193 -29.15 -5.25 -9.94
C GLU A 193 -30.03 -6.36 -9.34
N LYS A 194 -29.53 -7.04 -8.31
CA LYS A 194 -30.24 -8.15 -7.65
C LYS A 194 -31.40 -7.70 -6.76
N LYS A 195 -31.57 -6.39 -6.53
CA LYS A 195 -32.51 -5.81 -5.53
C LYS A 195 -32.37 -6.42 -4.13
N GLU A 196 -31.17 -6.92 -3.83
CA GLU A 196 -30.89 -7.70 -2.63
C GLU A 196 -30.75 -6.74 -1.44
N LYS A 197 -31.78 -6.71 -0.59
CA LYS A 197 -31.83 -5.81 0.57
C LYS A 197 -31.07 -6.36 1.78
N ASP A 198 -30.74 -7.64 1.77
CA ASP A 198 -30.30 -8.38 2.95
C ASP A 198 -28.81 -8.19 3.28
N LEU A 199 -28.00 -7.81 2.29
CA LEU A 199 -26.59 -7.44 2.52
C LEU A 199 -26.45 -5.95 2.86
N PRO A 200 -25.74 -5.60 3.96
CA PRO A 200 -25.48 -4.20 4.29
C PRO A 200 -24.63 -3.55 3.18
N PRO A 201 -24.92 -2.29 2.81
CA PRO A 201 -24.13 -1.58 1.83
C PRO A 201 -22.70 -1.40 2.35
N LEU A 202 -21.71 -1.52 1.47
CA LEU A 202 -20.32 -1.22 1.76
C LEU A 202 -19.95 0.08 1.02
N PRO A 203 -19.99 1.26 1.66
CA PRO A 203 -19.67 2.52 0.98
C PRO A 203 -18.16 2.63 0.72
N LEU A 204 -17.78 3.40 -0.30
CA LEU A 204 -16.39 3.71 -0.61
C LEU A 204 -15.72 4.54 0.51
N PRO A 205 -14.38 4.43 0.67
CA PRO A 205 -13.64 5.29 1.59
C PRO A 205 -13.69 6.75 1.14
N SER A 206 -13.46 7.69 2.06
CA SER A 206 -13.36 9.11 1.67
C SER A 206 -12.15 9.41 0.80
N LYS A 207 -11.06 8.66 1.00
CA LYS A 207 -9.76 8.95 0.36
C LYS A 207 -9.04 7.67 -0.06
N VAL A 208 -8.37 7.71 -1.21
CA VAL A 208 -7.41 6.70 -1.66
C VAL A 208 -6.08 7.33 -2.05
N ALA A 209 -4.97 6.85 -1.49
CA ALA A 209 -3.62 7.23 -1.91
C ALA A 209 -2.91 6.03 -2.55
N LEU A 210 -2.51 6.21 -3.81
CA LEU A 210 -1.80 5.24 -4.62
C LEU A 210 -0.34 5.67 -4.72
N LEU A 211 0.55 4.90 -4.10
CA LEU A 211 1.97 5.21 -3.97
C LEU A 211 2.76 4.34 -4.95
N SER A 212 3.25 4.89 -6.06
CA SER A 212 3.90 4.13 -7.14
C SER A 212 3.07 2.93 -7.62
N PRO A 213 1.75 3.06 -7.91
CA PRO A 213 0.87 1.91 -8.05
C PRO A 213 1.21 1.07 -9.28
N TRP A 214 1.21 -0.25 -9.11
CA TRP A 214 1.40 -1.17 -10.23
C TRP A 214 0.06 -1.47 -10.93
N VAL A 215 -0.35 -0.59 -11.85
CA VAL A 215 -1.70 -0.59 -12.45
C VAL A 215 -1.88 -1.46 -13.70
N ASP A 216 -0.78 -1.95 -14.28
CA ASP A 216 -0.80 -2.79 -15.49
C ASP A 216 0.24 -3.92 -15.41
N LEU A 217 -0.25 -5.15 -15.25
CA LEU A 217 0.54 -6.39 -15.20
C LEU A 217 0.65 -7.05 -16.58
N SER A 218 -0.07 -6.53 -17.59
CA SER A 218 -0.01 -7.02 -18.97
C SER A 218 1.23 -6.51 -19.71
N LEU A 219 1.84 -5.43 -19.24
CA LEU A 219 3.03 -4.85 -19.86
C LEU A 219 4.21 -5.82 -19.90
N ARG A 220 4.92 -5.75 -21.02
CA ARG A 220 6.11 -6.57 -21.32
C ARG A 220 7.34 -5.74 -21.63
N GLN A 221 7.16 -4.44 -21.85
CA GLN A 221 8.25 -3.53 -22.16
C GLN A 221 8.20 -2.35 -21.19
N TYR A 222 9.37 -2.01 -20.65
CA TYR A 222 9.54 -0.96 -19.67
C TYR A 222 10.71 -0.07 -20.10
N PRO A 223 10.65 1.24 -19.80
CA PRO A 223 11.73 2.15 -20.13
C PRO A 223 12.99 1.80 -19.32
N LYS A 224 14.17 2.09 -19.89
CA LYS A 224 15.44 2.01 -19.16
C LYS A 224 15.59 3.26 -18.30
N ARG A 225 15.26 3.17 -17.01
CA ARG A 225 15.39 4.25 -16.04
C ARG A 225 16.26 3.81 -14.85
N PRO A 226 16.86 4.75 -14.09
CA PRO A 226 17.71 4.42 -12.96
C PRO A 226 16.90 4.01 -11.72
N ASP A 227 16.07 2.97 -11.87
CA ASP A 227 15.17 2.46 -10.83
C ASP A 227 15.80 1.29 -10.03
N CYS A 228 15.19 0.93 -8.90
CA CYS A 228 15.51 -0.27 -8.12
C CYS A 228 14.69 -1.49 -8.53
N ILE A 229 13.55 -1.30 -9.22
CA ILE A 229 12.80 -2.39 -9.84
C ILE A 229 13.29 -2.59 -11.27
N LEU A 230 13.51 -3.85 -11.64
CA LEU A 230 14.04 -4.24 -12.95
C LEU A 230 12.99 -5.01 -13.75
N PRO A 231 12.95 -4.89 -15.09
CA PRO A 231 11.93 -5.54 -15.92
C PRO A 231 11.77 -7.06 -15.70
N ASP A 232 12.87 -7.81 -15.54
CA ASP A 232 12.77 -9.26 -15.35
C ASP A 232 12.16 -9.63 -13.98
N LEU A 233 12.34 -8.78 -12.95
CA LEU A 233 11.69 -8.97 -11.65
C LEU A 233 10.18 -8.83 -11.78
N ILE A 234 9.71 -7.86 -12.58
CA ILE A 234 8.29 -7.68 -12.85
C ILE A 234 7.71 -8.96 -13.45
N GLU A 235 8.35 -9.53 -14.48
CA GLU A 235 7.87 -10.75 -15.10
C GLU A 235 7.77 -11.91 -14.09
N MET A 236 8.78 -12.09 -13.24
CA MET A 236 8.78 -13.08 -12.17
C MET A 236 7.58 -12.89 -11.23
N TYR A 237 7.31 -11.65 -10.78
CA TYR A 237 6.19 -11.37 -9.87
C TYR A 237 4.83 -11.61 -10.53
N VAL A 238 4.65 -11.25 -11.81
CA VAL A 238 3.39 -11.54 -12.52
C VAL A 238 3.14 -13.05 -12.59
N ARG A 239 4.17 -13.84 -12.91
CA ARG A 239 4.07 -15.32 -12.97
C ARG A 239 3.76 -15.96 -11.62
N ASN A 240 4.20 -15.34 -10.53
CA ASN A 240 3.84 -15.80 -9.18
C ASN A 240 2.39 -15.43 -8.85
N TYR A 241 1.90 -14.27 -9.31
CA TYR A 241 0.60 -13.71 -8.94
C TYR A 241 -0.57 -14.33 -9.74
N VAL A 242 -0.41 -14.48 -11.06
CA VAL A 242 -1.46 -14.95 -11.98
C VAL A 242 -1.13 -16.36 -12.47
N VAL A 243 -2.09 -17.30 -12.32
CA VAL A 243 -1.91 -18.69 -12.76
C VAL A 243 -1.89 -18.80 -14.27
N ASP A 244 -2.91 -18.25 -14.91
CA ASP A 244 -3.08 -18.29 -16.37
C ASP A 244 -2.57 -16.99 -17.00
N MET A 245 -1.48 -17.09 -17.77
CA MET A 245 -0.80 -15.93 -18.35
C MET A 245 -1.39 -15.52 -19.72
N THR A 246 -2.67 -15.82 -19.98
CA THR A 246 -3.39 -15.33 -21.16
C THR A 246 -3.57 -13.82 -21.12
N GLU A 247 -3.76 -13.21 -22.29
CA GLU A 247 -4.02 -11.77 -22.40
C GLU A 247 -5.29 -11.37 -21.62
N ALA A 248 -6.34 -12.19 -21.67
CA ALA A 248 -7.58 -11.95 -20.93
C ALA A 248 -7.36 -11.92 -19.42
N SER A 249 -6.62 -12.89 -18.87
CA SER A 249 -6.31 -12.96 -17.44
C SER A 249 -5.44 -11.79 -16.98
N LEU A 250 -4.45 -11.39 -17.77
CA LEU A 250 -3.56 -10.27 -17.45
C LEU A 250 -4.25 -8.91 -17.56
N LYS A 251 -5.20 -8.76 -18.49
CA LYS A 251 -6.02 -7.55 -18.66
C LYS A 251 -7.28 -7.57 -17.81
N HIS A 252 -7.48 -8.59 -16.96
CA HIS A 252 -8.62 -8.64 -16.07
C HIS A 252 -8.63 -7.38 -15.17
N PRO A 253 -9.77 -6.67 -15.02
CA PRO A 253 -9.84 -5.42 -14.25
C PRO A 253 -9.36 -5.48 -12.81
N LEU A 254 -9.45 -6.64 -12.16
CA LEU A 254 -8.93 -6.87 -10.79
C LEU A 254 -7.50 -7.43 -10.75
N VAL A 255 -6.83 -7.53 -11.90
CA VAL A 255 -5.40 -7.87 -12.04
C VAL A 255 -4.65 -6.63 -12.51
N SER A 256 -5.11 -6.03 -13.61
CA SER A 256 -4.59 -4.78 -14.18
C SER A 256 -5.69 -3.72 -14.17
N PRO A 257 -5.84 -2.95 -13.08
CA PRO A 257 -6.94 -2.00 -12.93
C PRO A 257 -6.95 -0.85 -13.94
N THR A 258 -5.86 -0.66 -14.71
CA THR A 258 -5.89 0.22 -15.89
C THR A 258 -6.97 -0.17 -16.91
N TYR A 259 -7.43 -1.43 -16.95
CA TYR A 259 -8.49 -1.88 -17.85
C TYR A 259 -9.91 -1.80 -17.25
N ALA A 260 -10.06 -1.46 -15.98
CA ALA A 260 -11.37 -1.37 -15.33
C ALA A 260 -12.18 -0.14 -15.79
N SER A 261 -13.52 -0.20 -15.85
CA SER A 261 -14.32 1.05 -15.76
C SER A 261 -13.96 1.73 -14.43
N LEU A 262 -13.93 3.06 -14.39
CA LEU A 262 -13.71 3.79 -13.13
C LEU A 262 -14.99 4.45 -12.60
N ASP A 263 -16.12 4.34 -13.31
CA ASP A 263 -17.37 5.00 -12.94
C ASP A 263 -17.83 4.65 -11.53
N GLN A 264 -18.58 5.56 -10.89
CA GLN A 264 -19.13 5.41 -9.54
C GLN A 264 -18.05 5.33 -8.43
N LEU A 265 -16.86 5.90 -8.68
CA LEU A 265 -15.81 6.12 -7.67
C LEU A 265 -15.67 7.61 -7.27
N ASP A 266 -16.66 8.44 -7.65
CA ASP A 266 -16.68 9.90 -7.45
C ASP A 266 -16.72 10.37 -6.00
N SER A 267 -17.16 9.51 -5.07
CA SER A 267 -17.20 9.83 -3.64
C SER A 267 -15.86 9.73 -2.92
N THR A 268 -14.80 9.34 -3.62
CA THR A 268 -13.45 9.15 -3.05
C THR A 268 -12.50 10.17 -3.67
N GLN A 269 -11.74 10.88 -2.83
CA GLN A 269 -10.63 11.73 -3.29
C GLN A 269 -9.38 10.90 -3.54
N TRP A 270 -8.60 11.25 -4.56
CA TRP A 270 -7.46 10.48 -5.02
C TRP A 270 -6.16 11.25 -4.83
N LEU A 271 -5.15 10.55 -4.33
CA LEU A 271 -3.75 10.96 -4.44
C LEU A 271 -2.99 9.90 -5.22
N ILE A 272 -2.27 10.30 -6.26
CA ILE A 272 -1.38 9.41 -7.00
C ILE A 272 0.03 10.00 -6.93
N CYS A 273 0.93 9.28 -6.27
CA CYS A 273 2.34 9.65 -6.17
C CYS A 273 3.20 8.66 -6.94
N TYR A 274 4.24 9.13 -7.63
CA TYR A 274 5.22 8.26 -8.28
C TYR A 274 6.56 8.99 -8.47
N GLY A 275 7.66 8.26 -8.53
CA GLY A 275 9.00 8.78 -8.79
C GLY A 275 9.26 9.01 -10.29
N GLN A 276 9.94 10.11 -10.61
CA GLN A 276 10.33 10.48 -11.97
C GLN A 276 11.16 9.39 -12.69
N HIS A 277 11.93 8.60 -11.94
CA HIS A 277 12.81 7.55 -12.47
C HIS A 277 12.17 6.16 -12.45
N GLU A 278 10.88 6.03 -12.14
CA GLU A 278 10.21 4.74 -12.09
C GLU A 278 10.04 4.10 -13.44
N ILE A 279 10.32 2.79 -13.56
CA ILE A 279 10.00 2.04 -14.77
C ILE A 279 8.50 1.89 -14.98
N LEU A 280 7.70 1.99 -13.91
CA LEU A 280 6.24 1.97 -13.97
C LEU A 280 5.63 3.34 -14.34
N GLY A 281 6.43 4.41 -14.37
CA GLY A 281 5.97 5.78 -14.63
C GLY A 281 5.03 5.90 -15.83
N PRO A 282 5.37 5.40 -17.03
CA PRO A 282 4.50 5.53 -18.19
C PRO A 282 3.10 4.89 -18.02
N SER A 283 2.99 3.77 -17.30
CA SER A 283 1.68 3.13 -17.07
C SER A 283 0.88 3.87 -15.99
N ILE A 284 1.56 4.45 -15.00
CA ILE A 284 0.97 5.33 -14.00
C ILE A 284 0.47 6.63 -14.65
N GLU A 285 1.25 7.25 -15.53
CA GLU A 285 0.90 8.45 -16.30
C GLU A 285 -0.36 8.21 -17.15
N SER A 286 -0.39 7.12 -17.93
CA SER A 286 -1.57 6.72 -18.71
C SER A 286 -2.80 6.48 -17.83
N PHE A 287 -2.61 5.87 -16.66
CA PHE A 287 -3.69 5.70 -15.69
C PHE A 287 -4.16 7.03 -15.08
N ILE A 288 -3.25 7.96 -14.78
CA ILE A 288 -3.58 9.30 -14.32
C ILE A 288 -4.46 10.03 -15.34
N ASP A 289 -4.11 9.97 -16.62
CA ASP A 289 -4.90 10.58 -17.70
C ASP A 289 -6.31 10.00 -17.74
N LYS A 290 -6.43 8.68 -17.57
CA LYS A 290 -7.73 8.00 -17.46
C LYS A 290 -8.54 8.50 -16.27
N VAL A 291 -7.93 8.58 -15.08
CA VAL A 291 -8.60 9.04 -13.85
C VAL A 291 -9.04 10.51 -13.99
N LYS A 292 -8.18 11.37 -14.56
CA LYS A 292 -8.49 12.80 -14.85
C LYS A 292 -9.58 12.99 -15.91
N GLY A 293 -9.82 11.98 -16.75
CA GLY A 293 -10.96 11.95 -17.66
C GLY A 293 -12.32 11.91 -16.94
N HIS A 294 -12.34 11.55 -15.66
CA HIS A 294 -13.52 11.62 -14.79
C HIS A 294 -13.52 12.91 -13.97
N LYS A 295 -14.71 13.32 -13.49
CA LYS A 295 -14.88 14.49 -12.60
C LYS A 295 -14.51 14.14 -11.15
N TYR A 296 -13.36 13.53 -10.93
CA TYR A 296 -12.87 13.15 -9.61
C TYR A 296 -11.95 14.23 -9.04
N ASP A 297 -11.90 14.30 -7.71
CA ASP A 297 -10.89 15.10 -7.00
C ASP A 297 -9.57 14.30 -6.97
N VAL A 298 -8.61 14.70 -7.81
CA VAL A 298 -7.38 13.96 -8.06
C VAL A 298 -6.18 14.87 -7.87
N THR A 299 -5.39 14.58 -6.86
CA THR A 299 -4.06 15.17 -6.65
C THR A 299 -3.00 14.23 -7.22
N VAL A 300 -2.06 14.78 -7.98
CA VAL A 300 -0.93 14.01 -8.54
C VAL A 300 0.37 14.62 -8.05
N SER A 301 1.31 13.77 -7.62
CA SER A 301 2.63 14.20 -7.18
C SER A 301 3.71 13.33 -7.81
N GLU A 302 4.40 13.89 -8.81
CA GLU A 302 5.63 13.29 -9.33
C GLU A 302 6.82 13.72 -8.45
N CYS A 303 7.53 12.74 -7.89
CA CYS A 303 8.67 12.96 -7.00
C CYS A 303 9.95 13.09 -7.82
N ASP A 304 10.44 14.33 -7.91
CA ASP A 304 11.64 14.70 -8.68
C ASP A 304 12.88 13.93 -8.20
N GLY A 305 13.61 13.33 -9.14
CA GLY A 305 14.82 12.54 -8.90
C GLY A 305 14.62 11.19 -8.19
N GLU A 306 13.38 10.79 -7.89
CA GLU A 306 13.08 9.59 -7.13
C GLU A 306 12.78 8.37 -8.01
N GLY A 307 13.10 7.17 -7.52
CA GLY A 307 12.69 5.90 -8.12
C GLY A 307 11.52 5.25 -7.37
N HIS A 308 11.33 3.94 -7.58
CA HIS A 308 10.12 3.25 -7.15
C HIS A 308 9.91 3.27 -5.63
N ALA A 309 8.70 3.70 -5.22
CA ALA A 309 8.24 3.72 -3.84
C ALA A 309 9.19 4.43 -2.86
N SER A 310 9.82 5.54 -3.29
CA SER A 310 10.73 6.33 -2.46
C SER A 310 10.13 6.79 -1.12
N PHE A 311 8.82 7.05 -1.09
CA PHE A 311 8.08 7.64 0.04
C PHE A 311 7.70 6.66 1.16
N VAL A 312 7.84 5.35 0.98
CA VAL A 312 7.47 4.37 2.03
C VAL A 312 8.65 3.92 2.88
N HIS A 313 9.89 4.16 2.42
CA HIS A 313 11.09 3.82 3.18
C HIS A 313 12.33 4.60 2.70
N THR A 314 13.14 5.09 3.64
CA THR A 314 14.37 5.88 3.34
C THR A 314 15.42 5.14 2.49
N MET A 315 15.44 3.80 2.58
CA MET A 315 16.26 2.95 1.70
C MET A 315 15.88 3.08 0.21
N MET A 316 14.62 3.39 -0.08
CA MET A 316 14.09 3.56 -1.45
C MET A 316 14.23 5.02 -1.93
N SER A 317 14.25 5.99 -1.02
CA SER A 317 14.42 7.41 -1.35
C SER A 317 15.83 7.77 -1.80
N SER A 318 15.99 8.86 -2.54
CA SER A 318 17.30 9.38 -2.92
C SER A 318 18.09 9.90 -1.72
N SER A 319 17.39 10.55 -0.79
CA SER A 319 17.94 11.15 0.43
C SER A 319 16.86 11.26 1.51
N PRO A 320 17.24 11.38 2.80
CA PRO A 320 16.29 11.67 3.88
C PRO A 320 15.47 12.94 3.64
N VAL A 321 16.05 13.97 3.02
CA VAL A 321 15.34 15.24 2.73
C VAL A 321 14.24 15.02 1.69
N ALA A 322 14.53 14.27 0.63
CA ALA A 322 13.52 13.96 -0.38
C ALA A 322 12.40 13.06 0.18
N TYR A 323 12.75 12.08 1.00
CA TYR A 323 11.78 11.27 1.73
C TYR A 323 10.84 12.13 2.59
N GLU A 324 11.38 13.04 3.42
CA GLU A 324 10.56 13.95 4.24
C GLU A 324 9.67 14.88 3.41
N ARG A 325 10.19 15.39 2.28
CA ARG A 325 9.42 16.21 1.32
C ARG A 325 8.22 15.42 0.81
N ASP A 326 8.43 14.19 0.36
CA ASP A 326 7.40 13.38 -0.30
C ASP A 326 6.37 12.86 0.71
N VAL A 327 6.80 12.46 1.92
CA VAL A 327 5.88 12.10 3.02
C VAL A 327 5.01 13.29 3.43
N ARG A 328 5.53 14.52 3.39
CA ARG A 328 4.76 15.73 3.72
C ARG A 328 3.60 15.95 2.75
N VAL A 329 3.76 15.64 1.47
CA VAL A 329 2.66 15.71 0.49
C VAL A 329 1.51 14.81 0.93
N LEU A 330 1.81 13.56 1.32
CA LEU A 330 0.82 12.62 1.81
C LEU A 330 0.16 13.08 3.12
N VAL A 331 0.94 13.57 4.09
CA VAL A 331 0.42 14.09 5.37
C VAL A 331 -0.57 15.24 5.13
N ASN A 332 -0.18 16.22 4.33
CA ASN A 332 -1.03 17.38 4.02
C ASN A 332 -2.32 16.96 3.28
N TRP A 333 -2.21 16.01 2.36
CA TRP A 333 -3.36 15.54 1.61
C TRP A 333 -4.36 14.75 2.48
N ILE A 334 -3.86 13.92 3.42
CA ILE A 334 -4.71 13.21 4.39
C ILE A 334 -5.42 14.21 5.31
N SER A 335 -4.75 15.29 5.71
CA SER A 335 -5.31 16.28 6.63
C SER A 335 -6.39 17.17 6.03
N ASN A 336 -6.36 17.41 4.71
CA ASN A 336 -7.36 18.22 4.04
C ASN A 336 -8.74 17.57 4.17
N LEU A 337 -9.71 18.31 4.70
CA LEU A 337 -11.11 17.91 4.84
C LEU A 337 -11.90 18.21 3.56
#